data_AF-A0A7Y6PRJ3-F1
#
_entry.id   AF-A0A7Y6PRJ3-F1
#
_cell.length_a   1.000
_cell.length_b   1.000
_cell.length_c   1.000
_cell.angle_alpha   90.00
_cell.angle_beta   90.00
_cell.angle_gamma   90.00
#
_symmetry.space_group_name_H-M   'P 1'
#
loop_
_entity.id
_entity.type
_entity.pdbx_description
1 polymer ?
#
loop_
_entity_poly.entity_id
_entity_poly.type
_entity_poly.pdbx_seq_one_letter_code
_entity_poly.pdbx_strand_id
1 'polypeptide(L)'
;MKGMVIGGVGILHVFLAQFAIGGGLLLLYFERLAQQGKERDARAFVDGYFQILVLISFVVGALTGVAMWFTTIQVGARTIGLMIDQFHWLWATEWIAFSVEVAAGYAFVRVGRQLDDRGRIRLLALYATASWFSLFWINGILSWQLTPGRYLDGGGVWAGFFNPSFWPSLIFRTAVAMALAALAACVVINTLAMDRERRAALIRRASRFALPMALMPLLALWYLAVIPEDSRSWLLGGSMAMTMFVGIAAGASLLIGAYAIVGLVVKRLYISGATATLLLALAFGATAAGEFVREGARKPYTVRGVLYSNSLTPAEVAHLRQTGATATDPYPLRDESRYPSPQLVHGAKVMRALCDACHTMHGANGLVELTRTWTDDQLRQNVAKLQRTKSFMPPFAGNAADVEALVQLLRWERDGGPAVWRAQAPDQATLDQIARWLDEAGTTQVEVRR
;
A
#
# COMPACT_ATOMS: atom_id res chain seq x y z
N MET A 1 -7.29 14.74 0.52
CA MET A 1 -7.23 13.78 1.64
C MET A 1 -5.80 13.30 1.86
N LYS A 2 -5.33 13.26 3.11
CA LYS A 2 -3.99 12.77 3.48
C LYS A 2 -3.69 11.34 2.97
N GLY A 3 -4.64 10.42 3.13
CA GLY A 3 -4.49 9.01 2.68
C GLY A 3 -4.38 8.82 1.17
N MET A 4 -5.03 9.66 0.36
CA MET A 4 -4.95 9.57 -1.11
C MET A 4 -3.56 9.95 -1.65
N VAL A 5 -2.90 10.92 -1.02
CA VAL A 5 -1.54 11.34 -1.40
C VAL A 5 -0.57 10.18 -1.16
N ILE A 6 -0.63 9.55 0.01
CA ILE A 6 0.21 8.38 0.32
C ILE A 6 -0.09 7.22 -0.63
N GLY A 7 -1.36 6.94 -0.90
CA GLY A 7 -1.75 5.88 -1.84
C GLY A 7 -1.15 6.12 -3.24
N GLY A 8 -1.26 7.34 -3.76
CA GLY A 8 -0.71 7.70 -5.07
C GLY A 8 0.81 7.59 -5.14
N VAL A 9 1.52 8.15 -4.16
CA VAL A 9 2.99 8.07 -4.10
C VAL A 9 3.42 6.61 -3.91
N GLY A 10 2.73 5.84 -3.07
CA GLY A 10 3.02 4.44 -2.81
C GLY A 10 2.86 3.55 -4.03
N ILE A 11 1.78 3.71 -4.80
CA ILE A 11 1.55 2.97 -6.05
C ILE A 11 2.68 3.24 -7.05
N LEU A 12 3.02 4.51 -7.27
CA LEU A 12 4.08 4.89 -8.19
C LEU A 12 5.44 4.35 -7.73
N HIS A 13 5.75 4.52 -6.45
CA HIS A 13 7.00 4.04 -5.88
C HIS A 13 7.15 2.52 -5.99
N VAL A 14 6.12 1.75 -5.60
CA VAL A 14 6.16 0.27 -5.65
C VAL A 14 6.35 -0.23 -7.08
N PHE A 15 5.68 0.38 -8.06
CA PHE A 15 5.85 -0.01 -9.46
C PHE A 15 7.30 0.23 -9.95
N LEU A 16 7.87 1.40 -9.66
CA LEU A 16 9.25 1.75 -10.02
C LEU A 16 10.29 0.90 -9.27
N ALA A 17 10.04 0.58 -8.00
CA ALA A 17 10.90 -0.28 -7.20
C ALA A 17 10.90 -1.72 -7.74
N GLN A 18 9.72 -2.30 -8.00
CA GLN A 18 9.62 -3.63 -8.59
C GLN A 18 10.28 -3.71 -9.97
N PHE A 19 10.15 -2.63 -10.76
CA PHE A 19 10.85 -2.51 -12.03
C PHE A 19 12.37 -2.51 -11.86
N ALA A 20 12.92 -1.75 -10.91
CA ALA A 20 14.36 -1.71 -10.64
C ALA A 20 14.89 -3.09 -10.22
N ILE A 21 14.20 -3.76 -9.31
CA ILE A 21 14.54 -5.10 -8.82
C ILE A 21 14.56 -6.11 -9.98
N GLY A 22 13.44 -6.21 -10.71
CA GLY A 22 13.33 -7.14 -11.83
C GLY A 22 14.29 -6.81 -12.96
N GLY A 23 14.47 -5.53 -13.26
CA GLY A 23 15.38 -5.03 -14.29
C GLY A 23 16.84 -5.39 -14.00
N GLY A 24 17.26 -5.33 -12.73
CA GLY A 24 18.58 -5.78 -12.30
C GLY A 24 18.83 -7.25 -12.50
N LEU A 25 17.88 -8.07 -12.05
CA LEU A 25 17.92 -9.50 -12.25
C LEU A 25 17.97 -9.84 -13.76
N LEU A 26 17.23 -9.11 -14.59
CA LEU A 26 17.20 -9.30 -16.03
C LEU A 26 18.51 -8.86 -16.72
N LEU A 27 19.09 -7.73 -16.33
CA LEU A 27 20.39 -7.26 -16.81
C LEU A 27 21.48 -8.28 -16.49
N LEU A 28 21.52 -8.79 -15.26
CA LEU A 28 22.45 -9.84 -14.86
C LEU A 28 22.28 -11.12 -15.70
N TYR A 29 21.04 -11.50 -15.99
CA TYR A 29 20.75 -12.66 -16.84
C TYR A 29 21.23 -12.47 -18.28
N PHE A 30 20.94 -11.33 -18.90
CA PHE A 30 21.40 -11.07 -20.28
C PHE A 30 22.92 -10.89 -20.37
N GLU A 31 23.56 -10.30 -19.36
CA GLU A 31 25.02 -10.22 -19.32
C GLU A 31 25.65 -11.62 -19.28
N ARG A 32 25.09 -12.54 -18.47
CA ARG A 32 25.52 -13.94 -18.47
C ARG A 32 25.32 -14.62 -19.83
N LEU A 33 24.22 -14.35 -20.53
CA LEU A 33 23.98 -14.89 -21.86
C LEU A 33 24.98 -14.35 -22.89
N ALA A 34 25.30 -13.06 -22.81
CA ALA A 34 26.27 -12.41 -23.68
C ALA A 34 27.66 -13.05 -23.53
N GLN A 35 28.12 -13.21 -22.29
CA GLN A 35 29.44 -13.80 -22.00
C GLN A 35 29.54 -15.28 -22.39
N GLN A 36 28.41 -16.00 -22.34
CA GLN A 36 28.34 -17.39 -22.76
C GLN A 36 28.14 -17.55 -24.28
N GLY A 37 28.04 -16.46 -25.04
CA GLY A 37 27.76 -16.50 -26.48
C GLY A 37 26.40 -17.11 -26.84
N LYS A 38 25.46 -17.22 -25.88
CA LYS A 38 24.17 -17.90 -26.06
C LYS A 38 23.11 -17.03 -26.74
N GLU A 39 23.37 -15.73 -26.86
CA GLU A 39 22.48 -14.76 -27.47
C GLU A 39 23.28 -13.60 -28.07
N ARG A 40 23.25 -13.47 -29.41
CA ARG A 40 24.11 -12.56 -30.17
C ARG A 40 23.95 -11.10 -29.75
N ASP A 41 22.73 -10.69 -29.47
CA ASP A 41 22.37 -9.29 -29.24
C ASP A 41 22.20 -8.95 -27.76
N ALA A 42 22.51 -9.88 -26.86
CA ALA A 42 22.37 -9.67 -25.42
C ALA A 42 23.26 -8.53 -24.90
N ARG A 43 24.49 -8.41 -25.40
CA ARG A 43 25.40 -7.32 -24.99
C ARG A 43 24.87 -5.95 -25.43
N ALA A 44 24.38 -5.86 -26.66
CA ALA A 44 23.76 -4.64 -27.19
C ALA A 44 22.50 -4.25 -26.42
N PHE A 45 21.71 -5.22 -25.96
CA PHE A 45 20.55 -4.98 -25.09
C PHE A 45 20.98 -4.45 -23.71
N VAL A 46 21.97 -5.08 -23.08
CA VAL A 46 22.49 -4.67 -21.75
C VAL A 46 23.11 -3.28 -21.81
N ASP A 47 23.93 -2.99 -22.82
CA ASP A 47 24.60 -1.69 -22.97
C ASP A 47 23.68 -0.63 -23.63
N GLY A 48 22.42 -0.98 -23.91
CA GLY A 48 21.47 -0.18 -24.68
C GLY A 48 20.48 0.61 -23.81
N TYR A 49 19.33 0.93 -24.41
CA TYR A 49 18.30 1.77 -23.78
C TYR A 49 17.70 1.15 -22.49
N PHE A 50 17.73 -0.17 -22.34
CA PHE A 50 17.17 -0.84 -21.16
C PHE A 50 17.91 -0.45 -19.87
N GLN A 51 19.24 -0.30 -19.95
CA GLN A 51 20.05 0.17 -18.82
C GLN A 51 19.69 1.60 -18.41
N ILE A 52 19.37 2.47 -19.38
CA ILE A 52 18.93 3.84 -19.12
C ILE A 52 17.53 3.83 -18.50
N LEU A 53 16.64 2.95 -18.97
CA LEU A 53 15.31 2.82 -18.40
C LEU A 53 15.34 2.34 -16.95
N VAL A 54 16.24 1.40 -16.63
CA VAL A 54 16.51 0.97 -15.24
C VAL A 54 17.04 2.14 -14.41
N LEU A 55 17.96 2.96 -14.95
CA LEU A 55 18.47 4.15 -14.26
C LEU A 55 17.35 5.17 -13.98
N ILE A 56 16.45 5.43 -14.93
CA ILE A 56 15.32 6.35 -14.73
C ILE A 56 14.39 5.81 -13.65
N SER A 57 14.02 4.52 -13.73
CA SER A 57 13.18 3.89 -12.72
C SER A 57 13.83 3.95 -11.34
N PHE A 58 15.15 3.79 -11.28
CA PHE A 58 15.92 3.89 -10.06
C PHE A 58 15.96 5.35 -9.51
N VAL A 59 16.27 6.36 -10.33
CA VAL A 59 16.35 7.77 -9.88
C VAL A 59 14.97 8.29 -9.44
N VAL A 60 13.95 8.05 -10.25
CA VAL A 60 12.57 8.44 -9.90
C VAL A 60 12.05 7.58 -8.73
N GLY A 61 12.42 6.30 -8.69
CA GLY A 61 12.16 5.40 -7.56
C GLY A 61 12.76 5.90 -6.26
N ALA A 62 14.01 6.38 -6.27
CA ALA A 62 14.69 6.96 -5.12
C ALA A 62 13.98 8.22 -4.61
N LEU A 63 13.66 9.15 -5.52
CA LEU A 63 12.93 10.38 -5.19
C LEU A 63 11.54 10.09 -4.61
N THR A 64 10.81 9.14 -5.21
CA THR A 64 9.50 8.72 -4.70
C THR A 64 9.59 7.97 -3.37
N GLY A 65 10.68 7.24 -3.12
CA GLY A 65 10.95 6.60 -1.82
C GLY A 65 11.20 7.62 -0.71
N VAL A 66 11.98 8.67 -0.99
CA VAL A 66 12.15 9.80 -0.07
C VAL A 66 10.82 10.52 0.16
N ALA A 67 10.03 10.76 -0.89
CA ALA A 67 8.70 11.34 -0.78
C ALA A 67 7.75 10.48 0.06
N MET A 68 7.83 9.15 -0.04
CA MET A 68 7.08 8.22 0.81
C MET A 68 7.42 8.42 2.29
N TRP A 69 8.69 8.57 2.64
CA TRP A 69 9.12 8.81 4.01
C TRP A 69 8.55 10.10 4.60
N PHE A 70 8.67 11.22 3.90
CA PHE A 70 8.07 12.47 4.35
C PHE A 70 6.55 12.30 4.51
N THR A 71 5.86 11.91 3.44
CA THR A 71 4.39 11.81 3.48
C THR A 71 3.87 10.86 4.57
N THR A 72 4.47 9.68 4.75
CA THR A 72 4.01 8.70 5.74
C THR A 72 4.22 9.14 7.18
N ILE A 73 5.35 9.78 7.51
CA ILE A 73 5.59 10.35 8.85
C ILE A 73 4.54 11.43 9.16
N GLN A 74 4.14 12.24 8.18
CA GLN A 74 3.16 13.32 8.41
C GLN A 74 1.73 12.81 8.58
N VAL A 75 1.34 11.73 7.91
CA VAL A 75 -0.04 11.22 7.99
C VAL A 75 -0.22 10.19 9.11
N GLY A 76 0.81 9.38 9.39
CA GLY A 76 0.74 8.26 10.31
C GLY A 76 1.90 8.25 11.30
N ALA A 77 2.26 9.40 11.87
CA ALA A 77 3.41 9.57 12.75
C ALA A 77 3.55 8.46 13.80
N ARG A 78 2.45 8.11 14.47
CA ARG A 78 2.44 7.05 15.49
C ARG A 78 2.58 5.64 14.93
N THR A 79 2.02 5.39 13.75
CA THR A 79 2.22 4.12 13.02
C THR A 79 3.69 3.95 12.65
N ILE A 80 4.29 4.99 12.06
CA ILE A 80 5.71 4.96 11.66
C ILE A 80 6.63 4.92 12.89
N GLY A 81 6.32 5.67 13.95
CA GLY A 81 7.06 5.63 15.21
C GLY A 81 7.11 4.23 15.79
N LEU A 82 5.96 3.55 15.88
CA LEU A 82 5.89 2.15 16.33
C LEU A 82 6.73 1.22 15.44
N MET A 83 6.68 1.39 14.11
CA MET A 83 7.48 0.58 13.19
C MET A 83 8.97 0.83 13.35
N ILE A 84 9.39 2.08 13.60
CA ILE A 84 10.79 2.43 13.87
C ILE A 84 11.23 1.80 15.19
N ASP A 85 10.43 1.92 16.26
CA ASP A 85 10.76 1.34 17.57
C ASP A 85 11.02 -0.17 17.48
N GLN A 86 10.26 -0.88 16.64
CA GLN A 86 10.41 -2.34 16.46
C GLN A 86 11.49 -2.73 15.45
N PHE A 87 11.62 -2.01 14.34
CA PHE A 87 12.40 -2.46 13.18
C PHE A 87 13.52 -1.52 12.76
N HIS A 88 13.92 -0.57 13.61
CA HIS A 88 14.97 0.43 13.32
C HIS A 88 16.18 -0.15 12.55
N TRP A 89 16.79 -1.21 13.09
CA TRP A 89 17.98 -1.83 12.50
C TRP A 89 17.71 -2.61 11.22
N LEU A 90 16.52 -3.19 11.08
CA LEU A 90 16.14 -3.89 9.84
C LEU A 90 15.89 -2.88 8.71
N TRP A 91 15.28 -1.74 9.04
CA TRP A 91 15.09 -0.65 8.10
C TRP A 91 16.42 0.02 7.72
N ALA A 92 17.33 0.19 8.67
CA ALA A 92 18.69 0.65 8.37
C ALA A 92 19.43 -0.31 7.42
N THR A 93 19.24 -1.62 7.59
CA THR A 93 19.81 -2.65 6.70
C THR A 93 19.22 -2.58 5.29
N GLU A 94 17.91 -2.36 5.18
CA GLU A 94 17.22 -2.07 3.92
C GLU A 94 17.82 -0.85 3.22
N TRP A 95 18.06 0.24 3.96
CA TRP A 95 18.63 1.47 3.42
C TRP A 95 20.07 1.31 2.94
N ILE A 96 20.87 0.46 3.60
CA ILE A 96 22.22 0.08 3.13
C ILE A 96 22.12 -0.72 1.84
N ALA A 97 21.22 -1.70 1.75
CA ALA A 97 21.01 -2.48 0.53
C ALA A 97 20.58 -1.56 -0.63
N PHE A 98 19.66 -0.64 -0.38
CA PHE A 98 19.25 0.39 -1.34
C PHE A 98 20.43 1.28 -1.77
N SER A 99 21.27 1.74 -0.83
CA SER A 99 22.44 2.56 -1.17
C SER A 99 23.47 1.81 -2.02
N VAL A 100 23.68 0.52 -1.74
CA VAL A 100 24.54 -0.35 -2.56
C VAL A 100 23.94 -0.58 -3.94
N GLU A 101 22.63 -0.79 -4.04
CA GLU A 101 21.89 -0.87 -5.30
C GLU A 101 22.11 0.40 -6.14
N VAL A 102 21.90 1.59 -5.57
CA VAL A 102 22.12 2.89 -6.21
C VAL A 102 23.54 2.98 -6.79
N ALA A 103 24.52 2.74 -5.93
CA ALA A 103 25.93 2.89 -6.27
C ALA A 103 26.35 1.88 -7.35
N ALA A 104 25.94 0.63 -7.23
CA ALA A 104 26.26 -0.42 -8.20
C ALA A 104 25.62 -0.16 -9.57
N GLY A 105 24.35 0.25 -9.59
CA GLY A 105 23.63 0.59 -10.81
C GLY A 105 24.25 1.79 -11.52
N TYR A 106 24.54 2.87 -10.79
CA TYR A 106 25.19 4.06 -11.35
C TYR A 106 26.61 3.77 -11.86
N ALA A 107 27.39 3.00 -11.09
CA ALA A 107 28.72 2.56 -11.52
C ALA A 107 28.64 1.74 -12.82
N PHE A 108 27.67 0.84 -12.95
CA PHE A 108 27.51 0.05 -14.16
C PHE A 108 27.18 0.92 -15.39
N VAL A 109 26.36 1.98 -15.21
CA VAL A 109 26.12 2.99 -16.26
C VAL A 109 27.39 3.74 -16.65
N ARG A 110 28.19 4.16 -15.68
CA ARG A 110 29.35 5.01 -15.96
C ARG A 110 30.56 4.27 -16.50
N VAL A 111 30.89 3.13 -15.91
CA VAL A 111 32.14 2.41 -16.20
C VAL A 111 31.90 1.00 -16.71
N GLY A 112 30.66 0.50 -16.77
CA GLY A 112 30.36 -0.88 -17.15
C GLY A 112 30.92 -1.29 -18.52
N ARG A 113 31.02 -0.36 -19.48
CA ARG A 113 31.63 -0.61 -20.81
C ARG A 113 33.16 -0.75 -20.77
N GLN A 114 33.81 -0.21 -19.75
CA GLN A 114 35.26 -0.25 -19.56
C GLN A 114 35.71 -1.46 -18.73
N LEU A 115 34.77 -2.13 -18.05
CA LEU A 115 35.04 -3.29 -17.22
C LEU A 115 35.20 -4.56 -18.07
N ASP A 116 36.04 -5.47 -17.58
CA ASP A 116 36.10 -6.84 -18.07
C ASP A 116 34.81 -7.60 -17.75
N ASP A 117 34.63 -8.75 -18.39
CA ASP A 117 33.42 -9.57 -18.23
C ASP A 117 33.17 -9.99 -16.78
N ARG A 118 34.24 -10.30 -16.03
CA ARG A 118 34.12 -10.63 -14.59
C ARG A 118 33.67 -9.42 -13.78
N GLY A 119 34.24 -8.24 -14.03
CA GLY A 119 33.85 -6.99 -13.38
C GLY A 119 32.38 -6.65 -13.64
N ARG A 120 31.91 -6.80 -14.89
CA ARG A 120 30.52 -6.55 -15.26
C ARG A 120 29.53 -7.45 -14.54
N ILE A 121 29.77 -8.78 -14.54
CA ILE A 121 28.90 -9.71 -13.81
C ILE A 121 28.93 -9.43 -12.31
N ARG A 122 30.09 -9.17 -11.72
CA ARG A 122 30.18 -8.88 -10.27
C ARG A 122 29.37 -7.65 -9.91
N LEU A 123 29.47 -6.58 -10.71
CA LEU A 123 28.75 -5.34 -10.46
C LEU A 123 27.24 -5.50 -10.65
N LEU A 124 26.80 -6.19 -11.71
CA LEU A 124 25.37 -6.50 -11.90
C LEU A 124 24.83 -7.48 -10.86
N ALA A 125 25.64 -8.42 -10.39
CA ALA A 125 25.27 -9.35 -9.31
C ALA A 125 25.12 -8.61 -7.98
N LEU A 126 26.02 -7.66 -7.69
CA LEU A 126 25.91 -6.78 -6.54
C LEU A 126 24.63 -5.96 -6.62
N TYR A 127 24.35 -5.34 -7.77
CA TYR A 127 23.10 -4.60 -8.01
C TYR A 127 21.86 -5.45 -7.77
N ALA A 128 21.77 -6.60 -8.45
CA ALA A 128 20.59 -7.47 -8.39
C ALA A 128 20.37 -8.09 -7.00
N THR A 129 21.45 -8.40 -6.29
CA THR A 129 21.38 -8.93 -4.93
C THR A 129 20.95 -7.85 -3.95
N ALA A 130 21.54 -6.66 -4.05
CA ALA A 130 21.21 -5.52 -3.20
C ALA A 130 19.74 -5.09 -3.38
N SER A 131 19.26 -4.98 -4.63
CA SER A 131 17.86 -4.62 -4.90
C SER A 131 16.86 -5.66 -4.38
N TRP A 132 17.17 -6.95 -4.53
CA TRP A 132 16.34 -8.01 -3.95
C TRP A 132 16.38 -8.00 -2.42
N PHE A 133 17.51 -7.69 -1.79
CA PHE A 133 17.58 -7.50 -0.34
C PHE A 133 16.75 -6.30 0.14
N SER A 134 16.71 -5.19 -0.62
CA SER A 134 15.81 -4.07 -0.32
C SER A 134 14.36 -4.57 -0.24
N LEU A 135 13.91 -5.34 -1.23
CA LEU A 135 12.59 -5.98 -1.23
C LEU A 135 12.39 -6.93 -0.02
N PHE A 136 13.37 -7.77 0.28
CA PHE A 136 13.31 -8.73 1.38
C PHE A 136 13.04 -8.05 2.73
N TRP A 137 13.79 -6.99 3.05
CA TRP A 137 13.69 -6.28 4.31
C TRP A 137 12.41 -5.45 4.40
N ILE A 138 12.09 -4.65 3.39
CA ILE A 138 10.87 -3.83 3.42
C ILE A 138 9.60 -4.69 3.43
N ASN A 139 9.62 -5.84 2.75
CA ASN A 139 8.52 -6.79 2.75
C ASN A 139 8.20 -7.28 4.17
N GLY A 140 9.21 -7.65 4.96
CA GLY A 140 8.97 -8.12 6.33
C GLY A 140 8.37 -7.05 7.24
N ILE A 141 8.85 -5.81 7.12
CA ILE A 141 8.33 -4.67 7.88
C ILE A 141 6.87 -4.37 7.50
N LEU A 142 6.55 -4.33 6.21
CA LEU A 142 5.21 -3.96 5.75
C LEU A 142 4.16 -5.08 5.90
N SER A 143 4.55 -6.35 5.71
CA SER A 143 3.66 -7.50 5.90
C SER A 143 3.24 -7.68 7.36
N TRP A 144 4.12 -7.32 8.29
CA TRP A 144 3.84 -7.33 9.73
C TRP A 144 2.61 -6.47 10.09
N GLN A 145 2.38 -5.36 9.39
CA GLN A 145 1.24 -4.48 9.68
C GLN A 145 -0.13 -5.19 9.53
N LEU A 146 -0.24 -6.16 8.61
CA LEU A 146 -1.46 -6.94 8.39
C LEU A 146 -1.48 -8.20 9.25
N THR A 147 -0.36 -8.92 9.32
CA THR A 147 -0.24 -10.15 10.08
C THR A 147 0.89 -10.01 11.09
N PRO A 148 0.72 -9.36 12.26
CA PRO A 148 1.82 -9.26 13.23
C PRO A 148 2.24 -10.62 13.80
N GLY A 149 1.34 -11.61 13.78
CA GLY A 149 1.61 -12.97 14.24
C GLY A 149 2.01 -13.02 15.71
N ARG A 150 3.05 -13.80 16.01
CA ARG A 150 3.57 -14.03 17.38
C ARG A 150 4.12 -12.78 18.06
N TYR A 151 4.29 -11.67 17.35
CA TYR A 151 4.59 -10.38 17.96
C TYR A 151 3.53 -9.98 19.01
N LEU A 152 2.26 -10.27 18.76
CA LEU A 152 1.17 -9.95 19.69
C LEU A 152 1.24 -10.76 20.98
N ASP A 153 1.91 -11.92 20.96
CA ASP A 153 2.06 -12.84 22.09
C ASP A 153 3.36 -12.58 22.89
N GLY A 154 3.96 -11.39 22.75
CA GLY A 154 5.25 -11.04 23.37
C GLY A 154 6.48 -11.54 22.61
N GLY A 155 6.32 -11.97 21.35
CA GLY A 155 7.45 -12.32 20.48
C GLY A 155 8.31 -11.10 20.13
N GLY A 156 9.63 -11.29 20.09
CA GLY A 156 10.58 -10.23 19.73
C GLY A 156 10.57 -9.85 18.24
N VAL A 157 11.49 -8.96 17.85
CA VAL A 157 11.62 -8.38 16.50
C VAL A 157 11.54 -9.43 15.38
N TRP A 158 12.24 -10.54 15.49
CA TRP A 158 12.26 -11.58 14.46
C TRP A 158 10.92 -12.33 14.30
N ALA A 159 10.16 -12.46 15.39
CA ALA A 159 8.82 -13.06 15.34
C ALA A 159 7.83 -12.15 14.61
N GLY A 160 8.00 -10.83 14.73
CA GLY A 160 7.25 -9.85 13.94
C GLY A 160 7.73 -9.76 12.49
N PHE A 161 9.04 -9.84 12.26
CA PHE A 161 9.61 -9.75 10.91
C PHE A 161 9.25 -10.96 10.05
N PHE A 162 9.46 -12.18 10.55
CA PHE A 162 9.07 -13.43 9.87
C PHE A 162 7.62 -13.80 10.18
N ASN A 163 6.73 -12.88 9.90
CA ASN A 163 5.32 -13.04 10.13
C ASN A 163 4.62 -13.99 9.13
N PRO A 164 3.37 -14.44 9.38
CA PRO A 164 2.70 -15.43 8.54
C PRO A 164 2.63 -15.08 7.04
N SER A 165 2.48 -13.80 6.68
CA SER A 165 2.38 -13.38 5.29
C SER A 165 3.73 -13.02 4.64
N PHE A 166 4.84 -13.10 5.38
CA PHE A 166 6.19 -12.77 4.90
C PHE A 166 6.55 -13.49 3.60
N TRP A 167 6.57 -14.83 3.64
CA TRP A 167 7.00 -15.68 2.51
C TRP A 167 6.06 -15.61 1.30
N PRO A 168 4.73 -15.78 1.44
CA PRO A 168 3.85 -15.67 0.28
C PRO A 168 3.93 -14.27 -0.36
N SER A 169 4.05 -13.20 0.43
CA SER A 169 4.20 -11.84 -0.11
C SER A 169 5.54 -11.63 -0.83
N LEU A 170 6.65 -12.09 -0.25
CA LEU A 170 8.00 -11.93 -0.82
C LEU A 170 8.11 -12.62 -2.19
N ILE A 171 7.69 -13.88 -2.25
CA ILE A 171 7.79 -14.68 -3.49
C ILE A 171 6.85 -14.11 -4.55
N PHE A 172 5.64 -13.71 -4.16
CA PHE A 172 4.70 -13.07 -5.07
C PHE A 172 5.25 -11.76 -5.64
N ARG A 173 5.79 -10.86 -4.80
CA ARG A 173 6.40 -9.59 -5.24
C ARG A 173 7.63 -9.81 -6.11
N THR A 174 8.42 -10.86 -5.84
CA THR A 174 9.55 -11.24 -6.69
C THR A 174 9.07 -11.68 -8.08
N ALA A 175 8.01 -12.50 -8.16
CA ALA A 175 7.43 -12.92 -9.44
C ALA A 175 6.87 -11.72 -10.24
N VAL A 176 6.21 -10.78 -9.56
CA VAL A 176 5.72 -9.52 -10.18
C VAL A 176 6.89 -8.69 -10.73
N ALA A 177 7.96 -8.49 -9.95
CA ALA A 177 9.13 -7.75 -10.39
C ALA A 177 9.76 -8.36 -11.66
N MET A 178 9.93 -9.69 -11.68
CA MET A 178 10.46 -10.39 -12.85
C MET A 178 9.55 -10.27 -14.08
N ALA A 179 8.23 -10.33 -13.89
CA ALA A 179 7.26 -10.13 -14.96
C ALA A 179 7.28 -8.72 -15.54
N LEU A 180 7.32 -7.69 -14.68
CA LEU A 180 7.43 -6.29 -15.09
C LEU A 180 8.69 -6.05 -15.92
N ALA A 181 9.83 -6.60 -15.48
CA ALA A 181 11.08 -6.52 -16.21
C ALA A 181 10.99 -7.19 -17.59
N ALA A 182 10.35 -8.36 -17.69
CA ALA A 182 10.14 -9.04 -18.97
C ALA A 182 9.29 -8.22 -19.93
N LEU A 183 8.18 -7.66 -19.46
CA LEU A 183 7.28 -6.83 -20.28
C LEU A 183 7.98 -5.55 -20.75
N ALA A 184 8.68 -4.88 -19.84
CA ALA A 184 9.45 -3.69 -20.17
C ALA A 184 10.57 -3.96 -21.17
N ALA A 185 11.28 -5.08 -21.02
CA ALA A 185 12.28 -5.52 -21.99
C ALA A 185 11.65 -5.74 -23.37
N CYS A 186 10.44 -6.33 -23.44
CA CYS A 186 9.72 -6.47 -24.71
C CYS A 186 9.40 -5.12 -25.36
N VAL A 187 9.04 -4.09 -24.57
CA VAL A 187 8.84 -2.72 -25.08
C VAL A 187 10.15 -2.18 -25.66
N VAL A 188 11.24 -2.26 -24.88
CA VAL A 188 12.55 -1.74 -25.30
C VAL A 188 13.11 -2.48 -26.52
N ILE A 189 13.02 -3.80 -26.57
CA ILE A 189 13.49 -4.57 -27.73
C ILE A 189 12.75 -4.16 -29.01
N ASN A 190 11.48 -3.78 -28.91
CA ASN A 190 10.71 -3.29 -30.06
C ASN A 190 11.12 -1.88 -30.52
N THR A 191 11.88 -1.10 -29.74
CA THR A 191 12.42 0.20 -30.16
C THR A 191 13.83 0.09 -30.75
N LEU A 192 14.54 -1.03 -30.55
CA LEU A 192 15.87 -1.24 -31.10
C LEU A 192 15.82 -1.41 -32.62
N ALA A 193 16.76 -0.77 -33.31
CA ALA A 193 16.93 -0.88 -34.76
C ALA A 193 17.52 -2.28 -35.11
N MET A 194 16.64 -3.27 -35.18
CA MET A 194 16.99 -4.67 -35.45
C MET A 194 15.98 -5.32 -36.40
N ASP A 195 16.40 -6.37 -37.10
CA ASP A 195 15.46 -7.19 -37.86
C ASP A 195 14.47 -7.93 -36.94
N ARG A 196 13.38 -8.42 -37.52
CA ARG A 196 12.29 -9.05 -36.75
C ARG A 196 12.74 -10.35 -36.09
N GLU A 197 13.64 -11.10 -36.72
CA GLU A 197 14.07 -12.41 -36.22
C GLU A 197 14.94 -12.27 -34.96
N ARG A 198 15.90 -11.34 -34.96
CA ARG A 198 16.73 -11.02 -33.81
C ARG A 198 15.93 -10.42 -32.66
N ARG A 199 14.97 -9.53 -32.96
CA ARG A 199 14.01 -9.05 -31.94
C ARG A 199 13.24 -10.20 -31.31
N ALA A 200 12.72 -11.11 -32.14
CA ALA A 200 11.98 -12.27 -31.65
C ALA A 200 12.85 -13.17 -30.77
N ALA A 201 14.14 -13.34 -31.08
CA ALA A 201 15.08 -14.09 -30.25
C ALA A 201 15.26 -13.46 -28.86
N LEU A 202 15.52 -12.16 -28.79
CA LEU A 202 15.64 -11.43 -27.53
C LEU A 202 14.33 -11.46 -26.71
N ILE A 203 13.19 -11.26 -27.37
CA ILE A 203 11.86 -11.32 -26.72
C ILE A 203 11.62 -12.70 -26.11
N ARG A 204 11.98 -13.78 -26.81
CA ARG A 204 11.87 -15.16 -26.26
C ARG A 204 12.76 -15.39 -25.05
N ARG A 205 13.92 -14.73 -24.98
CA ARG A 205 14.80 -14.80 -23.80
C ARG A 205 14.23 -14.00 -22.64
N ALA A 206 13.72 -12.80 -22.91
CA ALA A 206 13.12 -11.92 -21.91
C ALA A 206 11.81 -12.50 -21.34
N SER A 207 10.96 -13.10 -22.18
CA SER A 207 9.66 -13.66 -21.75
C SER A 207 9.80 -14.83 -20.77
N ARG A 208 10.91 -15.57 -20.80
CA ARG A 208 11.20 -16.62 -19.79
C ARG A 208 11.29 -16.06 -18.38
N PHE A 209 11.63 -14.78 -18.24
CA PHE A 209 11.67 -14.12 -16.94
C PHE A 209 10.27 -13.93 -16.34
N ALA A 210 9.20 -13.99 -17.15
CA ALA A 210 7.82 -13.97 -16.68
C ALA A 210 7.30 -15.35 -16.23
N LEU A 211 8.07 -16.44 -16.40
CA LEU A 211 7.65 -17.79 -16.00
C LEU A 211 7.21 -17.93 -14.52
N PRO A 212 7.83 -17.25 -13.54
CA PRO A 212 7.38 -17.31 -12.15
C PRO A 212 5.93 -16.86 -11.93
N MET A 213 5.32 -16.12 -12.88
CA MET A 213 3.90 -15.79 -12.83
C MET A 213 3.00 -17.04 -12.77
N ALA A 214 3.46 -18.19 -13.28
CA ALA A 214 2.72 -19.45 -13.19
C ALA A 214 2.42 -19.86 -11.73
N LEU A 215 3.26 -19.43 -10.79
CA LEU A 215 3.10 -19.72 -9.35
C LEU A 215 2.18 -18.71 -8.64
N MET A 216 1.88 -17.56 -9.26
CA MET A 216 1.12 -16.50 -8.61
C MET A 216 -0.26 -16.93 -8.09
N PRO A 217 -1.06 -17.76 -8.79
CA PRO A 217 -2.33 -18.24 -8.24
C PRO A 217 -2.16 -19.04 -6.94
N LEU A 218 -1.16 -19.93 -6.89
CA LEU A 218 -0.85 -20.72 -5.70
C LEU A 218 -0.36 -19.82 -4.55
N LEU A 219 0.49 -18.85 -4.85
CA LEU A 219 0.99 -17.88 -3.87
C LEU A 219 -0.12 -16.97 -3.35
N ALA A 220 -1.06 -16.56 -4.21
CA ALA A 220 -2.23 -15.79 -3.82
C ALA A 220 -3.15 -16.60 -2.90
N LEU A 221 -3.38 -17.89 -3.20
CA LEU A 221 -4.12 -18.79 -2.32
C LEU A 221 -3.42 -18.99 -0.98
N TRP A 222 -2.09 -19.16 -0.98
CA TRP A 222 -1.31 -19.23 0.26
C TRP A 222 -1.41 -17.92 1.07
N TYR A 223 -1.29 -16.77 0.41
CA TYR A 223 -1.47 -15.47 1.05
C TYR A 223 -2.88 -15.34 1.65
N LEU A 224 -3.92 -15.69 0.89
CA LEU A 224 -5.31 -15.69 1.38
C LEU A 224 -5.50 -16.67 2.55
N ALA A 225 -4.78 -17.80 2.60
CA ALA A 225 -4.90 -18.74 3.70
C ALA A 225 -4.30 -18.22 5.02
N VAL A 226 -3.28 -17.36 4.96
CA VAL A 226 -2.56 -16.85 6.16
C VAL A 226 -3.05 -15.51 6.66
N ILE A 227 -3.73 -14.71 5.83
CA ILE A 227 -4.30 -13.45 6.30
C ILE A 227 -5.52 -13.68 7.20
N PRO A 228 -5.83 -12.72 8.09
CA PRO A 228 -6.91 -12.88 9.06
C PRO A 228 -8.29 -13.02 8.41
N GLU A 229 -9.21 -13.67 9.10
CA GLU A 229 -10.51 -14.07 8.53
C GLU A 229 -11.38 -12.90 8.06
N ASP A 230 -11.49 -11.90 8.91
CA ASP A 230 -12.15 -10.65 8.58
C ASP A 230 -11.54 -10.04 7.31
N SER A 231 -10.20 -9.99 7.19
CA SER A 231 -9.44 -9.53 6.01
C SER A 231 -9.85 -10.29 4.76
N ARG A 232 -9.96 -11.63 4.85
CA ARG A 232 -10.45 -12.47 3.75
C ARG A 232 -11.89 -12.15 3.38
N SER A 233 -12.75 -11.97 4.38
CA SER A 233 -14.19 -11.72 4.14
C SER A 233 -14.42 -10.46 3.30
N TRP A 234 -13.67 -9.38 3.53
CA TRP A 234 -13.81 -8.15 2.73
C TRP A 234 -13.33 -8.33 1.29
N LEU A 235 -12.26 -9.11 1.09
CA LEU A 235 -11.70 -9.41 -0.23
C LEU A 235 -12.61 -10.36 -1.05
N LEU A 236 -13.39 -11.21 -0.37
CA LEU A 236 -14.22 -12.26 -0.96
C LEU A 236 -15.73 -11.93 -1.01
N GLY A 237 -16.10 -10.64 -0.95
CA GLY A 237 -17.48 -10.19 -1.12
C GLY A 237 -18.02 -9.28 -0.02
N GLY A 238 -17.38 -9.22 1.14
CA GLY A 238 -17.79 -8.37 2.26
C GLY A 238 -17.64 -6.86 2.00
N SER A 239 -16.85 -6.49 0.98
CA SER A 239 -16.79 -5.12 0.45
C SER A 239 -16.80 -5.16 -1.08
N MET A 240 -17.82 -4.55 -1.69
CA MET A 240 -17.95 -4.49 -3.16
C MET A 240 -16.71 -3.85 -3.79
N ALA A 241 -16.21 -2.75 -3.20
CA ALA A 241 -15.02 -2.07 -3.70
C ALA A 241 -13.79 -2.98 -3.64
N MET A 242 -13.51 -3.61 -2.50
CA MET A 242 -12.33 -4.48 -2.35
C MET A 242 -12.40 -5.69 -3.29
N THR A 243 -13.57 -6.33 -3.37
CA THR A 243 -13.80 -7.49 -4.23
C THR A 243 -13.60 -7.12 -5.71
N MET A 244 -14.08 -5.93 -6.12
CA MET A 244 -13.87 -5.41 -7.48
C MET A 244 -12.38 -5.21 -7.78
N PHE A 245 -11.61 -4.57 -6.89
CA PHE A 245 -10.17 -4.34 -7.10
C PHE A 245 -9.37 -5.64 -7.06
N VAL A 246 -9.74 -6.62 -6.23
CA VAL A 246 -9.18 -7.98 -6.28
C VAL A 246 -9.45 -8.60 -7.65
N GLY A 247 -10.69 -8.52 -8.14
CA GLY A 247 -11.08 -9.05 -9.45
C GLY A 247 -10.31 -8.40 -10.60
N ILE A 248 -10.14 -7.07 -10.58
CA ILE A 248 -9.34 -6.33 -11.57
C ILE A 248 -7.88 -6.77 -11.51
N ALA A 249 -7.27 -6.82 -10.32
CA ALA A 249 -5.87 -7.22 -10.17
C ALA A 249 -5.65 -8.68 -10.62
N ALA A 250 -6.52 -9.60 -10.21
CA ALA A 250 -6.45 -11.01 -10.56
C ALA A 250 -6.70 -11.24 -12.06
N GLY A 251 -7.72 -10.59 -12.63
CA GLY A 251 -8.05 -10.68 -14.05
C GLY A 251 -6.93 -10.13 -14.93
N ALA A 252 -6.40 -8.95 -14.61
CA ALA A 252 -5.26 -8.38 -15.33
C ALA A 252 -4.01 -9.28 -15.21
N SER A 253 -3.70 -9.77 -14.00
CA SER A 253 -2.57 -10.68 -13.78
C SER A 253 -2.72 -12.00 -14.53
N LEU A 254 -3.93 -12.54 -14.61
CA LEU A 254 -4.24 -13.76 -15.36
C LEU A 254 -4.06 -13.54 -16.86
N LEU A 255 -4.57 -12.43 -17.41
CA LEU A 255 -4.40 -12.09 -18.82
C LEU A 255 -2.93 -11.91 -19.20
N ILE A 256 -2.18 -11.17 -18.37
CA ILE A 256 -0.73 -10.98 -18.56
C ILE A 256 0.00 -12.33 -18.47
N GLY A 257 -0.28 -13.12 -17.44
CA GLY A 257 0.36 -14.42 -17.22
C GLY A 257 0.05 -15.41 -18.34
N ALA A 258 -1.22 -15.52 -18.75
CA ALA A 258 -1.63 -16.38 -19.85
C ALA A 258 -0.96 -15.96 -21.17
N TYR A 259 -0.93 -14.66 -21.49
CA TYR A 259 -0.26 -14.18 -22.69
C TYR A 259 1.26 -14.40 -22.64
N ALA A 260 1.90 -14.09 -21.51
CA ALA A 260 3.34 -14.25 -21.34
C ALA A 260 3.76 -15.73 -21.41
N ILE A 261 3.05 -16.62 -20.71
CA ILE A 261 3.41 -18.03 -20.62
C ILE A 261 2.96 -18.78 -21.89
N VAL A 262 1.66 -18.75 -22.20
CA VAL A 262 1.12 -19.50 -23.34
C VAL A 262 1.51 -18.84 -24.65
N GLY A 263 1.35 -17.52 -24.77
CA GLY A 263 1.67 -16.79 -25.99
C GLY A 263 3.17 -16.72 -26.25
N LEU A 264 3.94 -16.13 -25.34
CA LEU A 264 5.36 -15.83 -25.61
C LEU A 264 6.30 -17.00 -25.35
N VAL A 265 6.06 -17.82 -24.32
CA VAL A 265 6.96 -18.93 -23.99
C VAL A 265 6.59 -20.22 -24.73
N VAL A 266 5.33 -20.66 -24.65
CA VAL A 266 4.90 -21.93 -25.25
C VAL A 266 4.71 -21.81 -26.77
N LYS A 267 3.87 -20.88 -27.21
CA LYS A 267 3.54 -20.68 -28.64
C LYS A 267 4.55 -19.81 -29.39
N ARG A 268 5.49 -19.18 -28.68
CA ARG A 268 6.55 -18.32 -29.24
C ARG A 268 6.01 -17.21 -30.15
N LEU A 269 4.85 -16.66 -29.79
CA LEU A 269 4.23 -15.56 -30.52
C LEU A 269 5.14 -14.33 -30.52
N TYR A 270 5.16 -13.63 -31.64
CA TYR A 270 5.81 -12.32 -31.72
C TYR A 270 4.92 -11.27 -31.04
N ILE A 271 5.49 -10.51 -30.11
CA ILE A 271 4.83 -9.37 -29.47
C ILE A 271 5.27 -8.06 -30.11
N SER A 272 4.31 -7.26 -30.55
CA SER A 272 4.58 -5.90 -31.04
C SER A 272 4.86 -4.95 -29.88
N GLY A 273 5.50 -3.81 -30.17
CA GLY A 273 5.69 -2.75 -29.18
C GLY A 273 4.36 -2.27 -28.56
N ALA A 274 3.31 -2.14 -29.38
CA ALA A 274 1.99 -1.72 -28.91
C ALA A 274 1.38 -2.72 -27.91
N THR A 275 1.44 -4.03 -28.20
CA THR A 275 0.97 -5.06 -27.28
C THR A 275 1.81 -5.11 -26.01
N ALA A 276 3.13 -4.99 -26.11
CA ALA A 276 4.01 -4.94 -24.95
C ALA A 276 3.69 -3.75 -24.03
N THR A 277 3.49 -2.57 -24.60
CA THR A 277 3.11 -1.36 -23.85
C THR A 277 1.73 -1.51 -23.20
N LEU A 278 0.75 -2.09 -23.90
CA LEU A 278 -0.57 -2.36 -23.34
C LEU A 278 -0.49 -3.32 -22.14
N LEU A 279 0.27 -4.41 -22.25
CA LEU A 279 0.45 -5.36 -21.13
C LEU A 279 1.18 -4.70 -19.96
N LEU A 280 2.15 -3.84 -20.21
CA LEU A 280 2.86 -3.09 -19.16
C LEU A 280 1.92 -2.09 -18.46
N ALA A 281 1.05 -1.40 -19.22
CA ALA A 281 0.02 -0.52 -18.65
C ALA A 281 -1.01 -1.29 -17.82
N LEU A 282 -1.43 -2.47 -18.28
CA LEU A 282 -2.27 -3.38 -17.50
C LEU A 282 -1.57 -3.85 -16.22
N ALA A 283 -0.26 -4.10 -16.27
CA ALA A 283 0.52 -4.49 -15.10
C ALA A 283 0.63 -3.34 -14.08
N PHE A 284 0.74 -2.09 -14.55
CA PHE A 284 0.64 -0.92 -13.67
C PHE A 284 -0.73 -0.83 -12.99
N GLY A 285 -1.81 -1.00 -13.76
CA GLY A 285 -3.17 -1.03 -13.21
C GLY A 285 -3.39 -2.16 -12.19
N ALA A 286 -2.86 -3.35 -12.45
CA ALA A 286 -2.90 -4.49 -11.53
C ALA A 286 -2.11 -4.19 -10.23
N THR A 287 -0.95 -3.55 -10.35
CA THR A 287 -0.13 -3.12 -9.20
C THR A 287 -0.87 -2.09 -8.35
N ALA A 288 -1.50 -1.10 -8.99
CA ALA A 288 -2.30 -0.07 -8.32
C ALA A 288 -3.49 -0.68 -7.57
N ALA A 289 -4.23 -1.59 -8.22
CA ALA A 289 -5.34 -2.31 -7.59
C ALA A 289 -4.86 -3.19 -6.42
N GLY A 290 -3.71 -3.87 -6.58
CA GLY A 290 -3.11 -4.68 -5.53
C GLY A 290 -2.70 -3.87 -4.29
N GLU A 291 -2.08 -2.70 -4.48
CA GLU A 291 -1.71 -1.83 -3.37
C GLU A 291 -2.93 -1.22 -2.67
N PHE A 292 -4.00 -0.92 -3.41
CA PHE A 292 -5.28 -0.52 -2.82
C PHE A 292 -5.90 -1.63 -1.97
N VAL A 293 -5.93 -2.88 -2.48
CA VAL A 293 -6.43 -4.04 -1.74
C VAL A 293 -5.57 -4.30 -0.50
N ARG A 294 -4.25 -4.16 -0.59
CA ARG A 294 -3.34 -4.32 0.55
C ARG A 294 -3.63 -3.32 1.66
N GLU A 295 -3.87 -2.05 1.31
CA GLU A 295 -4.26 -1.02 2.28
C GLU A 295 -5.62 -1.33 2.90
N GLY A 296 -6.60 -1.69 2.09
CA GLY A 296 -7.94 -2.02 2.53
C GLY A 296 -8.00 -3.24 3.44
N ALA A 297 -7.23 -4.29 3.15
CA ALA A 297 -7.20 -5.53 3.93
C ALA A 297 -6.75 -5.34 5.39
N ARG A 298 -6.03 -4.25 5.68
CA ARG A 298 -5.56 -3.92 7.04
C ARG A 298 -6.63 -3.25 7.90
N LYS A 299 -7.63 -2.62 7.27
CA LYS A 299 -8.68 -1.90 8.00
C LYS A 299 -9.41 -2.86 8.94
N PRO A 300 -9.76 -2.40 10.15
CA PRO A 300 -9.72 -1.03 10.67
C PRO A 300 -8.36 -0.58 11.25
N TYR A 301 -7.31 -1.37 11.09
CA TYR A 301 -5.99 -1.13 11.69
C TYR A 301 -4.99 -0.47 10.72
N THR A 302 -4.00 0.21 11.28
CA THR A 302 -2.72 0.50 10.59
C THR A 302 -1.65 -0.53 10.97
N VAL A 303 -1.68 -1.02 12.21
CA VAL A 303 -0.95 -2.21 12.68
C VAL A 303 -1.94 -3.08 13.43
N ARG A 304 -2.24 -4.26 12.89
CA ARG A 304 -3.32 -5.09 13.40
C ARG A 304 -3.17 -5.42 14.88
N GLY A 305 -4.23 -5.28 15.65
CA GLY A 305 -4.25 -5.57 17.09
C GLY A 305 -3.48 -4.57 17.98
N VAL A 306 -2.73 -3.64 17.39
CA VAL A 306 -1.93 -2.65 18.14
C VAL A 306 -2.46 -1.24 17.95
N LEU A 307 -2.71 -0.85 16.69
CA LEU A 307 -3.03 0.53 16.34
C LEU A 307 -4.12 0.60 15.27
N TYR A 308 -5.19 1.33 15.58
CA TYR A 308 -6.27 1.64 14.66
C TYR A 308 -5.88 2.66 13.59
N SER A 309 -6.70 2.78 12.54
CA SER A 309 -6.47 3.72 11.43
C SER A 309 -6.45 5.20 11.83
N ASN A 310 -7.05 5.55 12.97
CA ASN A 310 -6.97 6.87 13.59
C ASN A 310 -5.79 7.01 14.56
N SER A 311 -4.84 6.07 14.53
CA SER A 311 -3.67 6.06 15.41
C SER A 311 -3.98 5.96 16.91
N LEU A 312 -5.09 5.32 17.29
CA LEU A 312 -5.40 4.99 18.69
C LEU A 312 -5.21 3.50 18.96
N THR A 313 -4.72 3.17 20.16
CA THR A 313 -4.66 1.79 20.66
C THR A 313 -6.02 1.37 21.21
N PRO A 314 -6.32 0.06 21.30
CA PRO A 314 -7.53 -0.43 21.96
C PRO A 314 -7.73 0.10 23.39
N ALA A 315 -6.64 0.21 24.16
CA ALA A 315 -6.69 0.73 25.53
C ALA A 315 -7.08 2.22 25.59
N GLU A 316 -6.55 3.04 24.67
CA GLU A 316 -6.92 4.45 24.59
C GLU A 316 -8.36 4.65 24.13
N VAL A 317 -8.86 3.80 23.23
CA VAL A 317 -10.30 3.84 22.87
C VAL A 317 -11.16 3.61 24.10
N ALA A 318 -10.79 2.65 24.96
CA ALA A 318 -11.52 2.39 26.20
C ALA A 318 -11.41 3.56 27.21
N HIS A 319 -10.24 4.18 27.32
CA HIS A 319 -10.04 5.33 28.20
C HIS A 319 -10.80 6.58 27.72
N LEU A 320 -10.65 6.95 26.44
CA LEU A 320 -11.29 8.12 25.85
C LEU A 320 -12.81 7.97 25.76
N ARG A 321 -13.33 6.75 25.69
CA ARG A 321 -14.78 6.48 25.83
C ARG A 321 -15.33 7.03 27.15
N GLN A 322 -14.54 7.01 28.22
CA GLN A 322 -14.93 7.47 29.55
C GLN A 322 -14.65 8.96 29.73
N THR A 323 -13.46 9.43 29.34
CA THR A 323 -13.00 10.80 29.60
C THR A 323 -13.44 11.81 28.54
N GLY A 324 -13.77 11.33 27.34
CA GLY A 324 -14.03 12.13 26.15
C GLY A 324 -12.81 12.23 25.23
N ALA A 325 -13.07 12.30 23.91
CA ALA A 325 -12.07 12.25 22.86
C ALA A 325 -11.16 13.48 22.81
N THR A 326 -11.62 14.62 23.35
CA THR A 326 -10.86 15.88 23.36
C THR A 326 -10.26 16.21 24.73
N ALA A 327 -10.40 15.33 25.74
CA ALA A 327 -9.98 15.61 27.11
C ALA A 327 -8.47 15.89 27.24
N THR A 328 -7.67 15.22 26.41
CA THR A 328 -6.21 15.33 26.41
C THR A 328 -5.66 15.97 25.14
N ASP A 329 -6.48 16.72 24.39
CA ASP A 329 -6.07 17.37 23.14
C ASP A 329 -5.53 18.79 23.42
N PRO A 330 -4.19 19.00 23.40
CA PRO A 330 -3.59 20.29 23.74
C PRO A 330 -3.64 21.28 22.57
N TYR A 331 -4.06 20.86 21.37
CA TYR A 331 -3.87 21.65 20.16
C TYR A 331 -5.07 22.58 19.90
N PRO A 332 -4.87 23.89 19.68
CA PRO A 332 -5.97 24.76 19.26
C PRO A 332 -6.46 24.40 17.85
N LEU A 333 -7.71 24.76 17.53
CA LEU A 333 -8.17 24.73 16.14
C LEU A 333 -7.55 25.90 15.37
N ARG A 334 -7.23 25.70 14.09
CA ARG A 334 -6.66 26.78 13.25
C ARG A 334 -7.65 27.93 13.05
N ASP A 335 -8.91 27.59 12.78
CA ASP A 335 -9.98 28.56 12.48
C ASP A 335 -11.11 28.42 13.51
N GLU A 336 -10.78 28.50 14.81
CA GLU A 336 -11.78 28.33 15.88
C GLU A 336 -12.92 29.35 15.77
N SER A 337 -12.61 30.58 15.35
CA SER A 337 -13.58 31.67 15.16
C SER A 337 -14.63 31.39 14.08
N ARG A 338 -14.43 30.39 13.22
CA ARG A 338 -15.41 29.94 12.24
C ARG A 338 -16.66 29.35 12.90
N TYR A 339 -16.53 28.78 14.09
CA TYR A 339 -17.59 28.02 14.73
C TYR A 339 -18.41 28.93 15.67
N PRO A 340 -19.72 29.15 15.40
CA PRO A 340 -20.54 30.09 16.18
C PRO A 340 -20.92 29.60 17.58
N SER A 341 -20.52 28.39 17.99
CA SER A 341 -20.83 27.85 19.32
C SER A 341 -19.71 26.95 19.86
N PRO A 342 -19.57 26.86 21.20
CA PRO A 342 -18.61 25.94 21.83
C PRO A 342 -18.84 24.47 21.47
N GLN A 343 -20.08 24.06 21.20
CA GLN A 343 -20.42 22.70 20.79
C GLN A 343 -19.84 22.36 19.41
N LEU A 344 -19.87 23.30 18.47
CA LEU A 344 -19.27 23.12 17.15
C LEU A 344 -17.74 23.10 17.21
N VAL A 345 -17.13 23.94 18.07
CA VAL A 345 -15.69 23.88 18.37
C VAL A 345 -15.30 22.50 18.91
N HIS A 346 -16.07 21.97 19.87
CA HIS A 346 -15.85 20.63 20.41
C HIS A 346 -15.99 19.55 19.33
N GLY A 347 -17.05 19.60 18.52
CA GLY A 347 -17.24 18.68 17.39
C GLY A 347 -16.09 18.73 16.39
N ALA A 348 -15.52 19.90 16.12
CA ALA A 348 -14.39 20.06 15.21
C ALA A 348 -13.10 19.44 15.79
N LYS A 349 -12.89 19.55 17.12
CA LYS A 349 -11.81 18.84 17.81
C LYS A 349 -12.01 17.32 17.75
N VAL A 350 -13.23 16.83 17.96
CA VAL A 350 -13.58 15.40 17.83
C VAL A 350 -13.30 14.91 16.39
N MET A 351 -13.74 15.65 15.38
CA MET A 351 -13.48 15.33 13.97
C MET A 351 -11.98 15.24 13.67
N ARG A 352 -11.20 16.22 14.15
CA ARG A 352 -9.73 16.20 14.01
C ARG A 352 -9.10 14.98 14.67
N ALA A 353 -9.54 14.67 15.89
CA ALA A 353 -8.97 13.58 16.68
C ALA A 353 -9.33 12.19 16.13
N LEU A 354 -10.57 11.98 15.69
CA LEU A 354 -11.09 10.65 15.39
C LEU A 354 -11.32 10.37 13.90
N CYS A 355 -11.55 11.41 13.08
CA CYS A 355 -12.04 11.25 11.72
C CYS A 355 -11.07 11.76 10.64
N ASP A 356 -10.33 12.86 10.88
CA ASP A 356 -9.48 13.54 9.88
C ASP A 356 -8.31 12.68 9.34
N ALA A 357 -7.96 11.60 10.04
CA ALA A 357 -7.02 10.60 9.54
C ALA A 357 -7.52 9.91 8.26
N CYS A 358 -8.85 9.72 8.13
CA CYS A 358 -9.47 8.95 7.06
C CYS A 358 -10.48 9.75 6.23
N HIS A 359 -11.10 10.79 6.78
CA HIS A 359 -12.18 11.55 6.15
C HIS A 359 -11.83 13.03 6.02
N THR A 360 -12.32 13.68 4.97
CA THR A 360 -12.44 15.15 4.95
C THR A 360 -13.81 15.55 5.45
N MET A 361 -14.02 16.86 5.68
CA MET A 361 -15.38 17.35 5.95
C MET A 361 -16.27 17.23 4.70
N HIS A 362 -15.77 17.71 3.56
CA HIS A 362 -16.44 17.69 2.26
C HIS A 362 -15.55 17.09 1.17
N GLY A 363 -16.14 16.69 0.04
CA GLY A 363 -15.44 16.21 -1.15
C GLY A 363 -15.02 14.75 -1.09
N ALA A 364 -13.75 14.47 -1.39
CA ALA A 364 -13.23 13.10 -1.45
C ALA A 364 -13.35 12.41 -0.07
N ASN A 365 -14.13 11.32 0.02
CA ASN A 365 -14.45 10.63 1.27
C ASN A 365 -14.98 11.59 2.38
N GLY A 366 -15.70 12.63 1.97
CA GLY A 366 -16.23 13.67 2.85
C GLY A 366 -17.34 13.16 3.75
N LEU A 367 -17.29 13.51 5.04
CA LEU A 367 -18.31 13.09 6.01
C LEU A 367 -19.69 13.61 5.62
N VAL A 368 -19.81 14.86 5.19
CA VAL A 368 -21.11 15.47 4.85
C VAL A 368 -21.81 14.73 3.71
N GLU A 369 -21.08 14.32 2.67
CA GLU A 369 -21.64 13.55 1.56
C GLU A 369 -21.97 12.11 1.97
N LEU A 370 -21.10 11.47 2.76
CA LEU A 370 -21.29 10.09 3.23
C LEU A 370 -22.48 9.95 4.17
N THR A 371 -22.79 10.99 4.94
CA THR A 371 -23.89 10.99 5.91
C THR A 371 -25.11 11.77 5.43
N ARG A 372 -25.13 12.24 4.18
CA ARG A 372 -26.17 13.15 3.66
C ARG A 372 -27.59 12.61 3.80
N THR A 373 -27.75 11.29 3.63
CA THR A 373 -29.05 10.60 3.65
C THR A 373 -29.48 10.15 5.04
N TRP A 374 -28.65 10.34 6.06
CA TRP A 374 -28.95 9.91 7.42
C TRP A 374 -29.82 10.95 8.14
N THR A 375 -30.86 10.47 8.83
CA THR A 375 -31.55 11.28 9.84
C THR A 375 -30.61 11.59 11.00
N ASP A 376 -30.95 12.57 11.83
CA ASP A 376 -30.10 12.96 12.96
C ASP A 376 -29.91 11.78 13.95
N ASP A 377 -30.94 10.96 14.18
CA ASP A 377 -30.84 9.76 15.01
C ASP A 377 -30.03 8.65 14.36
N GLN A 378 -30.19 8.43 13.05
CA GLN A 378 -29.34 7.48 12.31
C GLN A 378 -27.87 7.91 12.35
N LEU A 379 -27.60 9.22 12.25
CA LEU A 379 -26.24 9.75 12.33
C LEU A 379 -25.63 9.49 13.71
N ARG A 380 -26.35 9.80 14.79
CA ARG A 380 -25.91 9.48 16.16
C ARG A 380 -25.67 7.98 16.36
N GLN A 381 -26.62 7.14 15.95
CA GLN A 381 -26.51 5.69 16.09
C GLN A 381 -25.34 5.12 15.29
N ASN A 382 -25.16 5.57 14.04
CA ASN A 382 -24.09 5.08 13.17
C ASN A 382 -22.72 5.51 13.68
N VAL A 383 -22.57 6.75 14.15
CA VAL A 383 -21.32 7.23 14.78
C VAL A 383 -21.05 6.51 16.10
N ALA A 384 -22.09 6.24 16.90
CA ALA A 384 -21.94 5.48 18.13
C ALA A 384 -21.50 4.02 17.88
N LYS A 385 -21.91 3.45 16.75
CA LYS A 385 -21.73 2.03 16.40
C LYS A 385 -20.85 1.81 15.18
N LEU A 386 -19.86 2.67 14.91
CA LEU A 386 -19.03 2.62 13.69
C LEU A 386 -18.50 1.22 13.38
N GLN A 387 -17.93 0.53 14.36
CA GLN A 387 -17.36 -0.81 14.21
C GLN A 387 -18.40 -1.88 13.83
N ARG A 388 -19.70 -1.63 14.03
CA ARG A 388 -20.79 -2.53 13.64
C ARG A 388 -21.41 -2.14 12.31
N THR A 389 -21.63 -0.85 12.10
CA THR A 389 -22.28 -0.31 10.89
C THR A 389 -21.32 -0.24 9.70
N LYS A 390 -20.02 -0.11 9.99
CA LYS A 390 -18.90 -0.03 9.06
C LYS A 390 -17.70 -0.79 9.65
N SER A 391 -17.66 -2.12 9.52
CA SER A 391 -16.62 -2.97 10.14
C SER A 391 -15.16 -2.66 9.77
N PHE A 392 -14.93 -1.90 8.71
CA PHE A 392 -13.61 -1.38 8.34
C PHE A 392 -13.22 -0.07 9.06
N MET A 393 -14.07 0.48 9.92
CA MET A 393 -13.80 1.67 10.72
C MET A 393 -13.44 1.29 12.17
N PRO A 394 -12.52 2.03 12.82
CA PRO A 394 -12.23 1.84 14.23
C PRO A 394 -13.47 2.14 15.10
N PRO A 395 -13.54 1.62 16.34
CA PRO A 395 -14.61 2.00 17.25
C PRO A 395 -14.49 3.50 17.53
N PHE A 396 -15.62 4.20 17.62
CA PHE A 396 -15.59 5.62 18.01
C PHE A 396 -14.94 5.73 19.39
N ALA A 397 -14.00 6.65 19.62
CA ALA A 397 -13.25 6.71 20.87
C ALA A 397 -13.73 7.82 21.82
N GLY A 398 -14.87 8.47 21.56
CA GLY A 398 -15.43 9.52 22.43
C GLY A 398 -16.65 9.08 23.24
N ASN A 399 -17.05 9.90 24.20
CA ASN A 399 -18.27 9.73 25.00
C ASN A 399 -19.52 10.24 24.26
N ALA A 400 -20.68 10.22 24.92
CA ALA A 400 -21.94 10.66 24.31
C ALA A 400 -21.93 12.14 23.89
N ALA A 401 -21.25 13.00 24.65
CA ALA A 401 -21.12 14.42 24.31
C ALA A 401 -20.26 14.62 23.06
N ASP A 402 -19.18 13.84 22.89
CA ASP A 402 -18.34 13.88 21.68
C ASP A 402 -19.13 13.48 20.43
N VAL A 403 -19.94 12.42 20.51
CA VAL A 403 -20.81 11.97 19.41
C VAL A 403 -21.78 13.08 19.04
N GLU A 404 -22.47 13.65 20.03
CA GLU A 404 -23.46 14.69 19.78
C GLU A 404 -22.83 15.96 19.21
N ALA A 405 -21.66 16.36 19.69
CA ALA A 405 -20.93 17.50 19.15
C ALA A 405 -20.50 17.28 17.70
N LEU A 406 -20.03 16.07 17.34
CA LEU A 406 -19.73 15.72 15.96
C LEU A 406 -20.99 15.73 15.07
N VAL A 407 -22.11 15.21 15.58
CA VAL A 407 -23.41 15.25 14.88
C VAL A 407 -23.82 16.69 14.59
N GLN A 408 -23.74 17.58 15.59
CA GLN A 408 -24.07 19.00 15.39
C GLN A 408 -23.14 19.68 14.40
N LEU A 409 -21.85 19.35 14.41
CA LEU A 409 -20.91 19.85 13.40
C LEU A 409 -21.30 19.43 11.99
N LEU A 410 -21.64 18.16 11.78
CA LEU A 410 -22.02 17.65 10.45
C LEU A 410 -23.34 18.25 9.97
N ARG A 411 -24.30 18.49 10.87
CA ARG A 411 -25.55 19.19 10.54
C ARG A 411 -25.27 20.64 10.13
N TRP A 412 -24.46 21.36 10.91
CA TRP A 412 -24.09 22.73 10.61
C TRP A 412 -23.38 22.86 9.25
N GLU A 413 -22.44 21.96 8.94
CA GLU A 413 -21.77 21.91 7.63
C GLU A 413 -22.74 21.55 6.48
N ARG A 414 -23.67 20.60 6.70
CA ARG A 414 -24.71 20.22 5.73
C ARG A 414 -25.63 21.40 5.38
N ASP A 415 -25.93 22.25 6.36
CA ASP A 415 -26.81 23.40 6.22
C ASP A 415 -26.07 24.65 5.70
N GLY A 416 -24.83 24.50 5.22
CA GLY A 416 -24.06 25.58 4.60
C GLY A 416 -23.31 26.47 5.59
N GLY A 417 -23.15 26.02 6.84
CA GLY A 417 -22.39 26.73 7.87
C GLY A 417 -22.99 28.09 8.26
N PRO A 418 -24.28 28.16 8.65
CA PRO A 418 -24.92 29.41 8.99
C PRO A 418 -24.22 30.14 10.15
N ALA A 419 -24.16 31.47 10.08
CA ALA A 419 -23.52 32.32 11.09
C ALA A 419 -24.20 32.24 12.47
N VAL A 420 -25.50 31.92 12.48
CA VAL A 420 -26.26 31.69 13.70
C VAL A 420 -26.60 30.20 13.76
N TRP A 421 -26.03 29.50 14.74
CA TRP A 421 -26.37 28.13 15.04
C TRP A 421 -26.93 28.05 16.45
N ARG A 422 -28.24 27.83 16.57
CA ARG A 422 -28.85 27.52 17.86
C ARG A 422 -28.47 26.10 18.22
N ALA A 423 -27.29 25.93 18.80
CA ALA A 423 -26.92 24.71 19.49
C ALA A 423 -28.02 24.43 20.52
N GLN A 424 -28.87 23.44 20.25
CA GLN A 424 -29.71 22.89 21.30
C GLN A 424 -28.74 22.26 22.29
N ALA A 425 -28.75 22.73 23.54
CA ALA A 425 -28.10 21.99 24.61
C ALA A 425 -28.58 20.55 24.50
N PRO A 426 -27.66 19.57 24.47
CA PRO A 426 -28.03 18.21 24.18
C PRO A 426 -29.05 17.75 25.22
N ASP A 427 -30.25 17.38 24.76
CA ASP A 427 -31.28 16.84 25.63
C ASP A 427 -30.71 15.62 26.35
N GLN A 428 -30.89 15.54 27.67
CA GLN A 428 -30.33 14.47 28.49
C GLN A 428 -30.78 13.11 27.96
N ALA A 429 -32.03 12.99 27.49
CA ALA A 429 -32.52 11.75 26.89
C ALA A 429 -31.76 11.35 25.62
N THR A 430 -31.29 12.33 24.83
CA THR A 430 -30.44 12.09 23.66
C THR A 430 -29.07 11.58 24.07
N LEU A 431 -28.44 12.19 25.08
CA LEU A 431 -27.14 11.76 25.58
C LEU A 431 -27.21 10.34 26.17
N ASP A 432 -28.25 10.05 26.95
CA ASP A 432 -28.47 8.73 27.54
C ASP A 432 -28.69 7.68 26.44
N GLN A 433 -29.42 8.02 25.38
CA GLN A 433 -29.60 7.12 24.24
C GLN A 433 -28.29 6.86 23.49
N ILE A 434 -27.47 7.89 23.27
CA ILE A 434 -26.14 7.73 22.66
C ILE A 434 -25.26 6.85 23.55
N ALA A 435 -25.23 7.10 24.86
CA ALA A 435 -24.47 6.29 25.81
C ALA A 435 -24.86 4.81 25.74
N ARG A 436 -26.16 4.50 25.72
CA ARG A 436 -26.65 3.12 25.49
C ARG A 436 -26.12 2.52 24.20
N TRP A 437 -26.11 3.27 23.10
CA TRP A 437 -25.56 2.77 21.83
C TRP A 437 -24.06 2.54 21.88
N LEU A 438 -23.31 3.40 22.58
CA LEU A 438 -21.86 3.23 22.80
C LEU A 438 -21.56 1.97 23.62
N ASP A 439 -22.30 1.77 24.71
CA ASP A 439 -22.17 0.61 25.59
C ASP A 439 -22.53 -0.68 24.86
N GLU A 440 -23.63 -0.67 24.11
CA GLU A 440 -24.02 -1.78 23.25
C GLU A 440 -22.93 -2.11 22.25
N ALA A 441 -22.26 -1.11 21.66
CA ALA A 441 -21.23 -1.30 20.64
C ALA A 441 -19.90 -1.81 21.21
N GLY A 442 -19.57 -1.39 22.44
CA GLY A 442 -18.30 -1.65 23.09
C GLY A 442 -17.14 -0.78 22.58
N THR A 443 -15.93 -1.11 23.03
CA THR A 443 -14.67 -0.40 22.70
C THR A 443 -13.72 -1.22 21.84
N THR A 444 -14.06 -2.49 21.59
CA THR A 444 -13.28 -3.40 20.74
C THR A 444 -13.92 -3.52 19.37
N GLN A 445 -13.11 -3.97 18.41
CA GLN A 445 -13.65 -4.43 17.13
C GLN A 445 -14.47 -5.69 17.30
N VAL A 446 -15.43 -5.90 16.40
CA VAL A 446 -16.15 -7.16 16.32
C VAL A 446 -15.19 -8.19 15.74
N GLU A 447 -14.62 -9.04 16.58
CA GLU A 447 -13.95 -10.25 16.10
C GLU A 447 -15.03 -11.14 15.49
N VAL A 448 -14.91 -11.44 14.19
CA VAL A 448 -15.65 -12.55 13.58
C VAL A 448 -15.22 -13.78 14.39
N ARG A 449 -16.18 -14.38 15.10
CA ARG A 449 -15.92 -15.55 15.96
C ARG A 449 -15.20 -16.62 15.12
N ARG A 450 -14.07 -17.12 15.65
CA ARG A 450 -13.33 -18.26 15.11
C ARG A 450 -14.20 -19.50 14.94
#